data_AF-A0A3A0ELA1-F1
#
_entry.id   AF-A0A3A0ELA1-F1
#
_cell.length_a   1.000
_cell.length_b   1.000
_cell.length_c   1.000
_cell.angle_alpha   90.00
_cell.angle_beta   90.00
_cell.angle_gamma   90.00
#
_symmetry.space_group_name_H-M   'P 1'
#
loop_
_entity.id
_entity.type
_entity.pdbx_description
1 polymer ?
#
loop_
_entity_poly.entity_id
_entity_poly.type
_entity_poly.pdbx_seq_one_letter_code
_entity_poly.pdbx_strand_id
1 'polypeptide(L)' 'SWAPAFAKIGACITDVGGVMSHAAIVCREYGMPAVVGTGHASKVIKTGMRVRVDGSTGAVTIAR' A
#
# COMPACT_ATOMS: atom_id res chain seq x y z
N SER A 1 6.33 -0.67 15.27
CA SER A 1 5.66 -1.85 14.70
C SER A 1 4.38 -1.39 14.01
N TRP A 2 4.18 -1.74 12.74
CA TRP A 2 3.00 -1.32 11.95
C TRP A 2 1.85 -2.34 11.99
N ALA A 3 2.06 -3.51 12.62
CA ALA A 3 1.11 -4.63 12.62
C ALA A 3 -0.33 -4.25 13.02
N PRO A 4 -0.59 -3.43 14.06
CA PRO A 4 -1.97 -3.09 14.44
C PRO A 4 -2.72 -2.26 13.39
N ALA A 5 -2.00 -1.55 12.51
CA ALA A 5 -2.62 -0.74 11.47
C ALA A 5 -3.20 -1.60 10.34
N PHE A 6 -2.56 -2.73 10.01
CA PHE A 6 -3.01 -3.60 8.93
C PHE A 6 -4.41 -4.17 9.17
N ALA A 7 -4.82 -4.37 10.42
CA ALA A 7 -6.17 -4.79 10.76
C ALA A 7 -7.27 -3.75 10.45
N LYS A 8 -6.91 -2.49 10.15
CA LYS A 8 -7.85 -1.38 9.98
C LYS A 8 -7.85 -0.77 8.57
N ILE A 9 -6.94 -1.17 7.69
CA ILE A 9 -6.78 -0.56 6.36
C ILE A 9 -7.31 -1.50 5.27
N GLY A 10 -7.74 -0.92 4.14
CA GLY A 10 -8.16 -1.67 2.95
C GLY A 10 -7.08 -1.86 1.89
N ALA A 11 -5.94 -1.19 2.01
CA ALA A 11 -4.80 -1.28 1.10
C ALA A 11 -3.54 -0.70 1.76
N CYS A 12 -2.36 -1.13 1.31
CA CYS A 12 -1.08 -0.58 1.76
C CYS A 12 -0.24 -0.07 0.59
N ILE A 13 0.33 1.13 0.73
CA ILE A 13 1.30 1.69 -0.23
C ILE A 13 2.56 2.06 0.54
N THR A 14 3.73 1.61 0.09
CA THR A 14 5.01 1.93 0.74
C THR A 14 6.05 2.41 -0.26
N ASP A 15 6.79 3.46 0.10
CA ASP A 15 7.89 3.97 -0.73
C ASP A 15 9.08 3.03 -0.78
N VAL A 16 9.24 2.22 0.26
CA VAL A 16 10.35 1.29 0.43
C VAL A 16 9.84 -0.13 0.64
N GLY A 17 10.69 -1.10 0.30
CA GLY A 17 10.41 -2.53 0.42
C GLY A 17 10.15 -3.18 -0.94
N GLY A 18 10.35 -4.50 -0.98
CA GLY A 18 10.06 -5.33 -2.14
C GLY A 18 8.93 -6.30 -1.89
N VAL A 19 8.70 -7.21 -2.83
CA VAL A 19 7.62 -8.22 -2.79
C VAL A 19 7.67 -9.15 -1.57
N MET A 20 8.85 -9.30 -0.94
CA MET A 20 9.06 -10.08 0.29
C MET A 20 9.12 -9.23 1.56
N SER A 21 8.79 -7.94 1.47
CA SER A 21 8.77 -7.06 2.65
C SER A 21 7.65 -7.43 3.61
N HIS A 22 7.81 -7.03 4.88
CA HIS A 22 6.80 -7.21 5.91
C HIS A 22 5.42 -6.68 5.47
N ALA A 23 5.37 -5.49 4.86
CA ALA A 23 4.11 -4.92 4.37
C ALA A 23 3.45 -5.81 3.30
N ALA A 24 4.23 -6.32 2.35
CA ALA A 24 3.71 -7.19 1.29
C ALA A 24 3.25 -8.55 1.81
N ILE A 25 3.99 -9.16 2.75
CA ILE A 25 3.61 -10.44 3.36
C ILE A 25 2.31 -10.30 4.14
N VAL A 26 2.24 -9.33 5.06
CA VAL A 26 1.05 -9.11 5.90
C VAL A 26 -0.16 -8.77 5.03
N CYS A 27 -0.02 -7.94 3.99
CA CYS A 27 -1.17 -7.65 3.12
C CYS A 27 -1.71 -8.89 2.40
N ARG A 28 -0.84 -9.81 1.97
CA ARG A 28 -1.27 -11.09 1.36
C ARG A 28 -2.00 -11.98 2.36
N GLU A 29 -1.52 -12.06 3.61
CA GLU A 29 -2.18 -12.83 4.67
C GLU A 29 -3.58 -12.28 4.99
N TYR A 30 -3.75 -10.97 4.90
CA TYR A 30 -5.02 -10.28 5.16
C TYR A 30 -5.90 -10.15 3.91
N GLY A 31 -5.46 -10.65 2.75
CA GLY A 31 -6.20 -10.58 1.49
C GLY A 31 -6.40 -9.16 0.94
N MET A 32 -5.56 -8.21 1.34
CA MET A 32 -5.65 -6.81 0.89
C MET A 32 -4.58 -6.47 -0.17
N PRO A 33 -4.85 -5.54 -1.10
CA PRO A 33 -3.85 -5.11 -2.08
C PRO A 33 -2.72 -4.32 -1.42
N ALA A 34 -1.49 -4.58 -1.88
CA ALA A 34 -0.29 -3.84 -1.50
C ALA A 34 0.52 -3.43 -2.73
N VAL A 35 1.01 -2.19 -2.73
CA VAL A 35 2.01 -1.70 -3.68
C VAL A 35 3.21 -1.20 -2.88
N VAL A 36 4.35 -1.83 -3.09
CA VAL A 36 5.58 -1.56 -2.32
C VAL A 36 6.69 -1.11 -3.24
N GLY A 37 7.60 -0.28 -2.73
CA GLY A 37 8.73 0.23 -3.51
C GLY A 37 8.37 1.36 -4.47
N THR A 38 7.36 2.17 -4.14
CA THR A 38 6.92 3.30 -4.99
C THR A 38 7.94 4.46 -5.05
N GLY A 39 8.89 4.50 -4.12
CA GLY A 39 9.94 5.52 -4.01
C GLY A 39 9.47 6.91 -3.56
N HIS A 40 8.30 7.38 -4.02
CA HIS A 40 7.83 8.76 -3.77
C HIS A 40 6.31 8.90 -3.64
N ALA A 41 5.56 7.81 -3.49
CA ALA A 41 4.10 7.87 -3.33
C ALA A 41 3.67 8.66 -2.08
N SER A 42 4.39 8.55 -0.95
CA SER A 42 4.04 9.33 0.25
C SER A 42 4.23 10.85 0.07
N LYS A 43 5.07 11.25 -0.90
CA LYS A 43 5.29 12.66 -1.24
C LYS A 43 4.16 13.21 -2.11
N VAL A 44 3.54 12.36 -2.94
CA VAL A 44 2.48 12.72 -3.88
C VAL A 44 1.09 12.59 -3.24
N ILE A 45 0.82 11.47 -2.58
CA ILE A 45 -0.48 11.18 -1.96
C ILE A 45 -0.56 11.90 -0.63
N LYS A 46 -1.62 12.68 -0.43
CA LYS A 46 -1.91 13.43 0.80
C LYS A 46 -3.13 12.88 1.50
N THR A 47 -3.17 13.09 2.81
CA THR A 47 -4.32 12.73 3.65
C THR A 47 -5.60 13.34 3.08
N GLY A 48 -6.65 12.53 3.01
CA GLY A 48 -7.95 12.92 2.44
C GLY A 48 -8.10 12.62 0.94
N MET A 49 -7.02 12.28 0.23
CA MET A 49 -7.12 11.87 -1.17
C MET A 49 -7.67 10.45 -1.29
N ARG A 50 -8.60 10.25 -2.23
CA ARG A 50 -9.03 8.91 -2.61
C ARG A 50 -8.04 8.32 -3.58
N VAL A 51 -7.66 7.06 -3.35
CA VAL A 51 -6.72 6.34 -4.21
C VAL A 51 -7.27 4.96 -4.53
N ARG A 52 -7.03 4.51 -5.75
CA ARG A 52 -7.24 3.13 -6.19
C ARG A 52 -5.88 2.43 -6.19
N VAL A 53 -5.84 1.26 -5.57
CA VAL A 53 -4.64 0.44 -5.43
C VAL A 53 -4.88 -0.89 -6.13
N ASP A 54 -4.01 -1.22 -7.08
CA ASP A 54 -4.02 -2.50 -7.78
C ASP A 54 -2.74 -3.28 -7.41
N GLY A 55 -2.92 -4.29 -6.56
CA GLY A 55 -1.82 -5.17 -6.12
C GLY A 55 -1.35 -6.17 -7.17
N SER A 56 -2.08 -6.36 -8.27
CA SER A 56 -1.70 -7.26 -9.37
C SER A 56 -0.80 -6.55 -10.37
N THR A 57 -1.11 -5.31 -10.73
CA THR A 57 -0.31 -4.52 -11.69
C THR A 57 0.73 -3.64 -11.01
N GLY A 58 0.60 -3.41 -9.70
CA GLY A 58 1.43 -2.44 -8.97
C GLY A 58 1.00 -0.99 -9.20
N ALA A 59 -0.15 -0.75 -9.82
CA ALA A 59 -0.63 0.59 -10.13
C ALA A 59 -1.31 1.25 -8.92
N VAL A 60 -1.00 2.53 -8.72
CA VAL A 60 -1.72 3.41 -7.79
C VAL A 60 -2.25 4.59 -8.58
N THR A 61 -3.56 4.83 -8.50
CA THR A 61 -4.23 5.93 -9.20
C THR A 61 -4.95 6.82 -8.22
N ILE A 62 -4.80 8.13 -8.33
CA ILE A 62 -5.55 9.10 -7.52
C ILE A 62 -6.94 9.24 -8.13
N ALA A 63 -7.97 8.91 -7.34
CA ALA A 63 -9.36 9.12 -7.73
C ALA A 63 -9.75 10.57 -7.39
N ARG A 64 -10.47 11.22 -8.32
CA ARG A 64 -11.05 12.55 -8.11
C ARG A 64 -12.25 12.51 -7.16
#